data_AF-A0A5B8UMI9-F1
#
_entry.id   AF-A0A5B8UMI9-F1
#
_cell.length_a   1.000
_cell.length_b   1.000
_cell.length_c   1.000
_cell.angle_alpha   90.00
_cell.angle_beta   90.00
_cell.angle_gamma   90.00
#
_symmetry.space_group_name_H-M   'P 1'
#
loop_
_entity.id
_entity.type
_entity.pdbx_description
1 polymer ?
#
loop_
_entity_poly.entity_id
_entity_poly.type
_entity_poly.pdbx_seq_one_letter_code
_entity_poly.pdbx_strand_id
1 'polypeptide(L)'
;MPLTQYDYIIAGTGCAGLSLALHMLQSGKLHNKKILLVDEALKNKNDRTWCFWEKEKSLFEPIVFRQWDKLWFYGEGFGKELSIAPYRYKMIRGIDFYNYCFEQLKTQSDFHFLQGKVERPFSSEKTGVVVNGETFYADYVFNSILFEKPLLTEKQHWLLQHFKGWQIKTKHPAFDESHATLMDFRTEQEHGTAFCYVLPFAGNGALVEYTLFTPALLKEEDYNEGLKRYVEDVLGIHDYEISDTEFGVIPMTDYRFPPAQNKIINIGTAGGQTKGSSGYTFYFIQQHSKALVESLVKTGKPFTAKTPPRFHFYDSVLLHILQNNTLAGNVIFSTLFQKNKAADVLTFLNNESSLQQELKIISSLPTMPFLKAAAKNSLG
;
A
#
# COMPACT_ATOMS: atom_id res chain seq x y z
N MET A 1 8.90 9.48 33.70
CA MET A 1 8.26 10.52 32.86
C MET A 1 8.98 10.52 31.53
N PRO A 2 8.27 10.67 30.39
CA PRO A 2 8.92 10.76 29.09
C PRO A 2 9.87 11.97 29.06
N LEU A 3 10.99 11.84 28.32
CA LEU A 3 11.84 13.00 28.04
C LEU A 3 11.02 14.03 27.26
N THR A 4 11.37 15.31 27.41
CA THR A 4 10.77 16.38 26.61
C THR A 4 11.52 16.63 25.30
N GLN A 5 12.78 16.17 25.21
CA GLN A 5 13.64 16.30 24.03
C GLN A 5 14.14 14.93 23.56
N TYR A 6 14.03 14.70 22.26
CA TYR A 6 14.50 13.52 21.54
C TYR A 6 15.44 13.92 20.41
N ASP A 7 16.12 12.94 19.81
CA ASP A 7 16.75 13.15 18.51
C ASP A 7 15.67 13.07 17.43
N TYR A 8 14.85 12.03 17.47
CA TYR A 8 13.81 11.78 16.46
C TYR A 8 12.46 11.50 17.11
N ILE A 9 11.39 12.01 16.51
CA ILE A 9 10.01 11.60 16.83
C ILE A 9 9.41 10.95 15.58
N ILE A 10 8.78 9.79 15.73
CA ILE A 10 7.98 9.13 14.70
C ILE A 10 6.52 9.26 15.11
N ALA A 11 5.77 10.09 14.39
CA ALA A 11 4.35 10.31 14.59
C ALA A 11 3.55 9.31 13.74
N GLY A 12 2.85 8.41 14.43
CA GLY A 12 2.14 7.26 13.88
C GLY A 12 3.02 6.01 13.82
N THR A 13 2.52 4.92 14.39
CA THR A 13 3.13 3.58 14.42
C THR A 13 2.39 2.62 13.48
N GLY A 14 1.86 3.14 12.38
CA GLY A 14 1.42 2.31 11.25
C GLY A 14 2.60 1.70 10.50
N CYS A 15 2.33 1.12 9.33
CA CYS A 15 3.34 0.48 8.48
C CYS A 15 4.56 1.39 8.25
N ALA A 16 4.36 2.67 7.94
CA ALA A 16 5.44 3.59 7.63
C ALA A 16 6.36 3.87 8.83
N GLY A 17 5.78 4.25 9.97
CA GLY A 17 6.55 4.59 11.17
C GLY A 17 7.34 3.42 11.73
N LEU A 18 6.71 2.24 11.84
CA LEU A 18 7.39 1.05 12.33
C LEU A 18 8.44 0.51 11.36
N SER A 19 8.20 0.60 10.04
CA SER A 19 9.23 0.25 9.06
C SER A 19 10.45 1.17 9.19
N LEU A 20 10.24 2.48 9.31
CA LEU A 20 11.33 3.42 9.51
C LEU A 20 12.13 3.10 10.79
N ALA A 21 11.44 2.87 11.91
CA ALA A 21 12.06 2.52 13.18
C ALA A 21 12.90 1.23 13.09
N LEU A 22 12.38 0.20 12.42
CA LEU A 22 13.13 -1.04 12.23
C LEU A 22 14.33 -0.88 11.30
N HIS A 23 14.23 -0.09 10.22
CA HIS A 23 15.40 0.23 9.38
C HIS A 23 16.44 1.03 10.17
N MET A 24 16.01 1.95 11.05
CA MET A 24 16.92 2.68 11.95
C MET A 24 17.65 1.73 12.90
N LEU A 25 16.93 0.79 13.53
CA LEU A 25 17.50 -0.25 14.39
C LEU A 25 18.50 -1.12 13.61
N GLN A 26 18.09 -1.65 12.45
CA GLN A 26 18.89 -2.55 11.63
C GLN A 26 20.16 -1.89 11.08
N SER A 27 20.19 -0.57 10.95
CA SER A 27 21.39 0.15 10.53
C SER A 27 22.56 -0.05 11.51
N GLY A 28 22.28 -0.27 12.80
CA GLY A 28 23.27 -0.34 13.88
C GLY A 28 24.06 0.96 14.12
N LYS A 29 23.76 2.04 13.38
CA LYS A 29 24.50 3.32 13.43
C LYS A 29 23.79 4.42 14.21
N LEU A 30 22.59 4.16 14.73
CA LEU A 30 21.75 5.13 15.44
C LEU A 30 21.50 4.77 16.92
N HIS A 31 22.28 3.86 17.51
CA HIS A 31 22.17 3.38 18.90
C HIS A 31 22.48 4.41 20.00
N ASN A 32 22.76 5.66 19.64
CA ASN A 32 22.94 6.77 20.59
C ASN A 32 21.86 7.84 20.39
N LYS A 33 20.83 7.54 19.59
CA LYS A 33 19.75 8.47 19.25
C LYS A 33 18.51 8.07 20.01
N LYS A 34 17.93 9.01 20.76
CA LYS A 34 16.67 8.79 21.45
C LYS A 34 15.52 9.00 20.49
N ILE A 35 14.70 7.98 20.31
CA ILE A 35 13.62 7.94 19.32
C ILE A 35 12.30 7.74 20.04
N LEU A 36 11.38 8.69 19.90
CA LEU A 36 10.02 8.57 20.43
C LEU A 36 9.07 8.11 19.33
N LEU A 37 8.33 7.02 19.57
CA LEU A 37 7.24 6.56 18.73
C LEU A 37 5.92 6.93 19.41
N VAL A 38 5.04 7.63 18.68
CA VAL A 38 3.74 8.09 19.20
C VAL A 38 2.60 7.59 18.34
N ASP A 39 1.58 6.98 18.94
CA ASP A 39 0.34 6.60 18.27
C ASP A 39 -0.80 6.53 19.29
N GLU A 40 -2.03 6.79 18.86
CA GLU A 40 -3.21 6.60 19.71
C GLU A 40 -3.60 5.12 19.83
N ALA A 41 -3.34 4.36 18.76
CA ALA A 41 -3.70 2.96 18.65
C ALA A 41 -2.59 2.06 19.23
N LEU A 42 -3.01 1.04 19.99
CA LEU A 42 -2.10 0.04 20.57
C LEU A 42 -1.51 -0.94 19.55
N LYS A 43 -2.07 -1.02 18.34
CA LYS A 43 -1.67 -1.96 17.26
C LYS A 43 -1.63 -3.43 17.71
N ASN A 44 -2.68 -3.85 18.42
CA ASN A 44 -2.81 -5.20 19.01
C ASN A 44 -3.91 -6.06 18.35
N LYS A 45 -4.30 -5.73 17.12
CA LYS A 45 -5.30 -6.48 16.34
C LYS A 45 -4.78 -6.71 14.92
N ASN A 46 -5.27 -7.77 14.29
CA ASN A 46 -5.08 -7.97 12.85
C ASN A 46 -6.09 -7.09 12.12
N ASP A 47 -5.70 -5.86 11.79
CA ASP A 47 -6.61 -4.88 11.18
C ASP A 47 -6.62 -4.95 9.65
N ARG A 48 -5.59 -5.56 9.05
CA ARG A 48 -5.46 -5.73 7.59
C ARG A 48 -4.37 -6.72 7.22
N THR A 49 -4.35 -7.05 5.94
CA THR A 49 -3.28 -7.80 5.28
C THR A 49 -2.40 -6.88 4.43
N TRP A 50 -1.09 -7.13 4.40
CA TRP A 50 -0.14 -6.49 3.50
C TRP A 50 0.28 -7.46 2.41
N CYS A 51 -0.16 -7.20 1.18
CA CYS A 51 0.27 -7.95 0.01
C CYS A 51 1.18 -7.11 -0.89
N PHE A 52 2.27 -7.70 -1.35
CA PHE A 52 3.30 -7.04 -2.16
C PHE A 52 4.09 -8.06 -2.97
N TRP A 53 4.90 -7.60 -3.92
CA TRP A 53 5.86 -8.44 -4.62
C TRP A 53 7.27 -7.87 -4.56
N GLU A 54 8.24 -8.75 -4.43
CA GLU A 54 9.66 -8.42 -4.44
C GLU A 54 10.49 -9.57 -5.02
N LYS A 55 11.69 -9.26 -5.49
CA LYS A 55 12.63 -10.24 -6.07
C LYS A 55 13.46 -10.92 -4.98
N GLU A 56 13.94 -10.10 -4.05
CA GLU A 56 14.84 -10.52 -2.98
C GLU A 56 14.13 -10.54 -1.63
N LYS A 57 14.74 -11.19 -0.65
CA LYS A 57 14.26 -11.17 0.74
C LYS A 57 14.41 -9.78 1.35
N SER A 58 13.44 -9.35 2.13
CA SER A 58 13.45 -8.07 2.86
C SER A 58 13.59 -8.26 4.37
N LEU A 59 13.63 -7.15 5.11
CA LEU A 59 13.68 -7.11 6.59
C LEU A 59 12.54 -7.88 7.26
N PHE A 60 11.44 -8.09 6.53
CA PHE A 60 10.21 -8.72 7.01
C PHE A 60 10.05 -10.16 6.51
N GLU A 61 11.08 -10.75 5.90
CA GLU A 61 11.06 -12.16 5.51
C GLU A 61 10.63 -13.11 6.64
N PRO A 62 11.08 -12.94 7.91
CA PRO A 62 10.70 -13.84 9.01
C PRO A 62 9.19 -13.89 9.32
N ILE A 63 8.41 -12.90 8.86
CA ILE A 63 6.97 -12.78 9.13
C ILE A 63 6.09 -12.91 7.88
N VAL A 64 6.68 -13.36 6.77
CA VAL A 64 5.89 -13.70 5.57
C VAL A 64 5.00 -14.90 5.92
N PHE A 65 3.69 -14.67 5.94
CA PHE A 65 2.69 -15.67 6.28
C PHE A 65 2.45 -16.66 5.13
N ARG A 66 2.37 -16.14 3.91
CA ARG A 66 2.26 -16.90 2.67
C ARG A 66 3.00 -16.19 1.53
N GLN A 67 3.46 -16.99 0.58
CA GLN A 67 4.04 -16.49 -0.66
C GLN A 67 3.71 -17.41 -1.84
N TRP A 68 3.64 -16.83 -3.02
CA TRP A 68 3.32 -17.53 -4.27
C TRP A 68 4.28 -17.11 -5.37
N ASP A 69 4.75 -18.08 -6.17
CA ASP A 69 5.60 -17.85 -7.35
C ASP A 69 4.77 -17.67 -8.63
N LYS A 70 3.46 -17.90 -8.54
CA LYS A 70 2.53 -17.83 -9.66
C LYS A 70 1.19 -17.25 -9.21
N LEU A 71 0.56 -16.51 -10.11
CA LEU A 71 -0.71 -15.82 -9.85
C LEU A 71 -1.73 -16.12 -10.94
N TRP A 72 -3.01 -16.18 -10.59
CA TRP A 72 -4.10 -16.15 -11.56
C TRP A 72 -4.56 -14.72 -11.82
N PHE A 73 -4.90 -14.45 -13.08
CA PHE A 73 -5.65 -13.28 -13.51
C PHE A 73 -6.86 -13.76 -14.31
N TYR A 74 -8.04 -13.23 -13.99
CA TYR A 74 -9.26 -13.50 -14.75
C TYR A 74 -9.83 -12.18 -15.28
N GLY A 75 -9.92 -12.09 -16.60
CA GLY A 75 -10.61 -11.02 -17.31
C GLY A 75 -11.92 -11.50 -17.90
N GLU A 76 -12.60 -10.62 -18.63
CA GLU A 76 -13.82 -11.00 -19.35
C GLU A 76 -13.51 -12.05 -20.42
N GLY A 77 -14.08 -13.25 -20.26
CA GLY A 77 -13.93 -14.35 -21.22
C GLY A 77 -12.57 -15.06 -21.23
N PHE A 78 -11.64 -14.75 -20.32
CA PHE A 78 -10.37 -15.50 -20.21
C PHE A 78 -9.80 -15.56 -18.80
N GLY A 79 -9.06 -16.63 -18.53
CA GLY A 79 -8.18 -16.77 -17.35
C GLY A 79 -6.76 -17.03 -17.80
N LYS A 80 -5.77 -16.50 -17.08
CA LYS A 80 -4.35 -16.68 -17.38
C LYS A 80 -3.55 -16.91 -16.10
N GLU A 81 -2.82 -18.02 -16.05
CA GLU A 81 -1.77 -18.24 -15.05
C GLU A 81 -0.57 -17.38 -15.41
N LEU A 82 -0.10 -16.60 -14.44
CA LEU A 82 1.00 -15.67 -14.54
C LEU A 82 2.18 -16.24 -13.78
N SER A 83 3.23 -16.62 -14.52
CA SER A 83 4.55 -16.77 -13.91
C SER A 83 5.12 -15.38 -13.62
N ILE A 84 5.47 -15.12 -12.35
CA ILE A 84 5.94 -13.80 -11.90
C ILE A 84 7.44 -13.74 -11.63
N ALA A 85 8.18 -14.82 -11.89
CA ALA A 85 9.63 -14.83 -11.72
C ALA A 85 10.31 -13.62 -12.42
N PRO A 86 11.30 -12.97 -11.78
CA PRO A 86 11.94 -13.35 -10.51
C PRO A 86 11.21 -12.84 -9.26
N TYR A 87 10.00 -12.28 -9.36
CA TYR A 87 9.22 -11.85 -8.20
C TYR A 87 8.57 -13.02 -7.48
N ARG A 88 8.30 -12.81 -6.20
CA ARG A 88 7.34 -13.57 -5.40
C ARG A 88 6.27 -12.64 -4.87
N TYR A 89 5.02 -13.06 -4.92
CA TYR A 89 3.93 -12.37 -4.25
C TYR A 89 3.87 -12.83 -2.80
N LYS A 90 3.83 -11.91 -1.85
CA LYS A 90 3.96 -12.18 -0.42
C LYS A 90 2.80 -11.55 0.32
N MET A 91 2.38 -12.24 1.37
CA MET A 91 1.34 -11.82 2.31
C MET A 91 1.94 -11.75 3.71
N ILE A 92 1.75 -10.62 4.39
CA ILE A 92 2.05 -10.43 5.81
C ILE A 92 0.75 -10.03 6.51
N ARG A 93 0.42 -10.69 7.62
CA ARG A 93 -0.71 -10.29 8.48
C ARG A 93 -0.33 -9.05 9.28
N GLY A 94 -1.23 -8.09 9.41
CA GLY A 94 -0.97 -6.84 10.14
C GLY A 94 -0.49 -7.09 11.56
N ILE A 95 -1.09 -8.06 12.27
CA ILE A 95 -0.68 -8.42 13.63
C ILE A 95 0.75 -8.97 13.71
N ASP A 96 1.18 -9.79 12.75
CA ASP A 96 2.54 -10.34 12.73
C ASP A 96 3.57 -9.22 12.49
N PHE A 97 3.22 -8.26 11.62
CA PHE A 97 4.04 -7.06 11.41
C PHE A 97 4.19 -6.24 12.69
N TYR A 98 3.10 -5.94 13.39
CA TYR A 98 3.14 -5.15 14.61
C TYR A 98 3.94 -5.86 15.71
N ASN A 99 3.63 -7.13 15.97
CA ASN A 99 4.33 -7.91 17.00
C ASN A 99 5.83 -7.96 16.73
N TYR A 100 6.23 -8.30 15.50
CA TYR A 100 7.64 -8.34 15.11
C TYR A 100 8.35 -7.00 15.30
N CYS A 101 7.72 -5.89 14.88
CA CYS A 101 8.32 -4.57 15.08
C CYS A 101 8.49 -4.25 16.56
N PHE A 102 7.45 -4.43 17.37
CA PHE A 102 7.51 -4.09 18.79
C PHE A 102 8.42 -5.01 19.59
N GLU A 103 8.49 -6.31 19.28
CA GLU A 103 9.41 -7.25 19.92
C GLU A 103 10.87 -6.83 19.73
N GLN A 104 11.24 -6.41 18.52
CA GLN A 104 12.59 -5.94 18.22
C GLN A 104 12.87 -4.59 18.90
N LEU A 105 11.93 -3.64 18.82
CA LEU A 105 12.17 -2.27 19.29
C LEU A 105 12.08 -2.12 20.82
N LYS A 106 11.17 -2.82 21.50
CA LYS A 106 10.99 -2.71 22.98
C LYS A 106 12.17 -3.22 23.78
N THR A 107 13.02 -4.05 23.18
CA THR A 107 14.25 -4.55 23.83
C THR A 107 15.38 -3.51 23.82
N GLN A 108 15.19 -2.38 23.13
CA GLN A 108 16.20 -1.35 22.92
C GLN A 108 15.89 -0.12 23.78
N SER A 109 16.87 0.34 24.57
CA SER A 109 16.71 1.50 25.45
C SER A 109 16.54 2.83 24.71
N ASP A 110 16.94 2.88 23.44
CA ASP A 110 16.89 4.08 22.61
C ASP A 110 15.49 4.40 22.07
N PHE A 111 14.60 3.40 22.05
CA PHE A 111 13.26 3.50 21.50
C PHE A 111 12.23 3.64 22.62
N HIS A 112 11.59 4.80 22.68
CA HIS A 112 10.55 5.12 23.64
C HIS A 112 9.18 5.10 22.97
N PHE A 113 8.16 4.68 23.70
CA PHE A 113 6.79 4.57 23.19
C PHE A 113 5.86 5.44 24.02
N LEU A 114 5.02 6.21 23.36
CA LEU A 114 3.97 7.02 23.98
C LEU A 114 2.65 6.72 23.30
N GLN A 115 1.70 6.21 24.06
CA GLN A 115 0.32 6.12 23.58
C GLN A 115 -0.35 7.49 23.73
N GLY A 116 -0.77 8.07 22.61
CA GLY A 116 -1.44 9.37 22.62
C GLY A 116 -1.78 9.85 21.23
N LYS A 117 -2.79 10.71 21.14
CA LYS A 117 -3.19 11.32 19.89
C LYS A 117 -2.23 12.44 19.54
N VAL A 118 -1.48 12.26 18.47
CA VAL A 118 -0.73 13.36 17.86
C VAL A 118 -1.75 14.34 17.29
N GLU A 119 -1.75 15.58 17.76
CA GLU A 119 -2.65 16.62 17.28
C GLU A 119 -2.07 17.34 16.06
N ARG A 120 -0.77 17.64 16.11
CA ARG A 120 -0.02 18.25 15.01
C ARG A 120 1.50 18.12 15.19
N PRO A 121 2.25 17.94 14.09
CA PRO A 121 3.68 18.26 14.06
C PRO A 121 3.90 19.77 13.90
N PHE A 122 5.06 20.27 14.29
CA PHE A 122 5.48 21.64 14.02
C PHE A 122 7.00 21.75 13.82
N SER A 123 7.43 22.69 12.98
CA SER A 123 8.84 23.02 12.77
C SER A 123 8.97 24.49 12.38
N SER A 124 9.20 25.32 13.40
CA SER A 124 9.49 26.76 13.29
C SER A 124 10.84 27.05 13.97
N GLU A 125 10.86 27.76 15.10
CA GLU A 125 12.05 27.94 15.93
C GLU A 125 12.50 26.62 16.58
N LYS A 126 11.53 25.79 16.95
CA LYS A 126 11.72 24.42 17.46
C LYS A 126 10.95 23.44 16.59
N THR A 127 11.36 22.18 16.65
CA THR A 127 10.71 21.07 15.94
C THR A 127 10.17 20.07 16.96
N GLY A 128 8.98 19.54 16.72
CA GLY A 128 8.30 18.65 17.66
C GLY A 128 6.89 18.27 17.26
N VAL A 129 6.17 17.66 18.20
CA VAL A 129 4.75 17.30 18.08
C VAL A 129 3.98 17.71 19.33
N VAL A 130 2.69 17.99 19.17
CA VAL A 130 1.73 18.10 20.28
C VAL A 130 0.97 16.78 20.40
N VAL A 131 0.95 16.19 21.59
CA VAL A 131 0.31 14.91 21.89
C VAL A 131 -0.56 15.08 23.12
N ASN A 132 -1.88 14.92 22.98
CA ASN A 132 -2.84 15.14 24.07
C ASN A 132 -2.62 16.48 24.81
N GLY A 133 -2.38 17.57 24.08
CA GLY A 133 -2.05 18.88 24.62
C GLY A 133 -0.61 19.08 25.16
N GLU A 134 0.18 18.03 25.32
CA GLU A 134 1.59 18.11 25.75
C GLU A 134 2.55 18.23 24.57
N THR A 135 3.66 18.96 24.75
CA THR A 135 4.64 19.17 23.68
C THR A 135 5.90 18.35 23.86
N PHE A 136 6.30 17.64 22.81
CA PHE A 136 7.55 16.88 22.72
C PHE A 136 8.42 17.41 21.59
N TYR A 137 9.71 17.60 21.84
CA TYR A 137 10.65 18.21 20.91
C TYR A 137 11.64 17.19 20.33
N ALA A 138 12.10 17.44 19.10
CA ALA A 138 13.09 16.62 18.43
C ALA A 138 13.94 17.41 17.42
N ASP A 139 15.06 16.82 16.99
CA ASP A 139 15.81 17.35 15.86
C ASP A 139 15.04 17.13 14.55
N TYR A 140 14.41 15.97 14.39
CA TYR A 140 13.52 15.67 13.27
C TYR A 140 12.24 14.98 13.71
N VAL A 141 11.15 15.28 13.00
CA VAL A 141 9.86 14.59 13.15
C VAL A 141 9.57 13.84 11.86
N PHE A 142 9.39 12.52 11.94
CA PHE A 142 8.92 11.68 10.85
C PHE A 142 7.42 11.48 11.00
N ASN A 143 6.64 12.12 10.14
CA ASN A 143 5.18 12.12 10.23
C ASN A 143 4.56 11.14 9.22
N SER A 144 3.83 10.14 9.73
CA SER A 144 3.04 9.22 8.90
C SER A 144 1.54 9.54 8.88
N ILE A 145 1.10 10.51 9.68
CA ILE A 145 -0.31 10.84 9.86
C ILE A 145 -0.72 11.86 8.81
N LEU A 146 -1.77 11.53 8.05
CA LEU A 146 -2.46 12.47 7.19
C LEU A 146 -3.63 13.09 7.97
N PHE A 147 -3.42 14.29 8.51
CA PHE A 147 -4.39 14.97 9.38
C PHE A 147 -5.66 15.41 8.63
N GLU A 148 -5.49 15.83 7.38
CA GLU A 148 -6.57 16.35 6.55
C GLU A 148 -6.44 15.82 5.13
N LYS A 149 -7.58 15.60 4.47
CA LYS A 149 -7.61 15.31 3.04
C LYS A 149 -7.07 16.54 2.29
N PRO A 150 -6.09 16.39 1.39
CA PRO A 150 -5.58 17.51 0.63
C PRO A 150 -6.64 18.20 -0.22
N LEU A 151 -6.51 19.52 -0.35
CA LEU A 151 -7.28 20.29 -1.33
C LEU A 151 -6.69 20.05 -2.72
N LEU A 152 -7.56 19.62 -3.64
CA LEU A 152 -7.19 19.26 -5.00
C LEU A 152 -7.44 20.43 -5.95
N THR A 153 -6.57 20.59 -6.93
CA THR A 153 -6.85 21.44 -8.10
C THR A 153 -7.77 20.71 -9.08
N GLU A 154 -8.40 21.43 -10.02
CA GLU A 154 -9.30 20.84 -11.02
C GLU A 154 -8.65 19.76 -11.90
N LYS A 155 -7.31 19.76 -12.00
CA LYS A 155 -6.55 18.78 -12.79
C LYS A 155 -6.12 17.55 -12.01
N GLN A 156 -6.32 17.54 -10.69
CA GLN A 156 -5.93 16.44 -9.81
C GLN A 156 -7.11 15.49 -9.59
N HIS A 157 -6.77 14.23 -9.44
CA HIS A 157 -7.71 13.13 -9.37
C HIS A 157 -7.67 12.51 -7.97
N TRP A 158 -8.82 12.06 -7.50
CA TRP A 158 -8.95 11.36 -6.22
C TRP A 158 -10.03 10.30 -6.32
N LEU A 159 -9.57 9.07 -6.38
CA LEU A 159 -10.36 7.86 -6.22
C LEU A 159 -10.00 7.19 -4.90
N LEU A 160 -10.81 6.21 -4.53
CA LEU A 160 -10.56 5.32 -3.42
C LEU A 160 -10.35 3.93 -3.99
N GLN A 161 -9.25 3.29 -3.59
CA GLN A 161 -9.21 1.84 -3.54
C GLN A 161 -9.75 1.43 -2.19
N HIS A 162 -10.90 0.80 -2.16
CA HIS A 162 -11.48 0.28 -0.94
C HIS A 162 -11.87 -1.17 -1.13
N PHE A 163 -11.87 -1.90 -0.02
CA PHE A 163 -12.07 -3.33 -0.05
C PHE A 163 -12.65 -3.88 1.24
N LYS A 164 -13.37 -4.99 1.11
CA LYS A 164 -13.76 -5.86 2.22
C LYS A 164 -13.25 -7.27 1.95
N GLY A 165 -12.64 -7.88 2.95
CA GLY A 165 -12.12 -9.24 2.89
C GLY A 165 -12.83 -10.18 3.85
N TRP A 166 -13.10 -11.40 3.41
CA TRP A 166 -13.55 -12.51 4.24
C TRP A 166 -12.49 -13.60 4.29
N GLN A 167 -12.06 -13.98 5.49
CA GLN A 167 -11.32 -15.21 5.68
C GLN A 167 -12.31 -16.37 5.80
N ILE A 168 -12.48 -17.13 4.72
CA ILE A 168 -13.43 -18.22 4.65
C ILE A 168 -12.75 -19.57 4.95
N LYS A 169 -13.48 -20.45 5.62
CA LYS A 169 -13.09 -21.84 5.88
C LYS A 169 -14.14 -22.80 5.32
N THR A 170 -13.69 -23.85 4.67
CA THR A 170 -14.55 -24.91 4.11
C THR A 170 -14.34 -26.23 4.84
N LYS A 171 -15.34 -27.12 4.83
CA LYS A 171 -15.22 -28.47 5.42
C LYS A 171 -14.28 -29.37 4.63
N HIS A 172 -14.28 -29.23 3.30
CA HIS A 172 -13.43 -29.99 2.39
C HIS A 172 -12.52 -29.04 1.62
N PRO A 173 -11.34 -29.50 1.15
CA PRO A 173 -10.45 -28.67 0.35
C PRO A 173 -11.16 -28.08 -0.89
N ALA A 174 -11.06 -26.77 -1.05
CA ALA A 174 -11.66 -25.98 -2.13
C ALA A 174 -10.67 -25.02 -2.81
N PHE A 175 -9.46 -24.89 -2.26
CA PHE A 175 -8.43 -23.96 -2.76
C PHE A 175 -7.14 -24.71 -3.10
N ASP A 176 -6.42 -24.20 -4.10
CA ASP A 176 -5.05 -24.61 -4.43
C ASP A 176 -4.06 -23.61 -3.81
N GLU A 177 -3.28 -24.07 -2.83
CA GLU A 177 -2.32 -23.23 -2.12
C GLU A 177 -1.11 -22.80 -2.96
N SER A 178 -0.88 -23.45 -4.10
CA SER A 178 0.29 -23.16 -4.93
C SER A 178 0.16 -21.87 -5.76
N HIS A 179 -1.04 -21.28 -5.81
CA HIS A 179 -1.34 -20.05 -6.56
C HIS A 179 -2.22 -19.11 -5.74
N ALA A 180 -2.02 -17.79 -5.92
CA ALA A 180 -2.99 -16.78 -5.51
C ALA A 180 -3.68 -16.17 -6.74
N THR A 181 -4.87 -15.61 -6.57
CA THR A 181 -5.54 -14.82 -7.61
C THR A 181 -5.28 -13.35 -7.36
N LEU A 182 -4.59 -12.69 -8.29
CA LEU A 182 -4.21 -11.28 -8.18
C LEU A 182 -5.37 -10.35 -8.52
N MET A 183 -6.12 -10.65 -9.59
CA MET A 183 -7.30 -9.87 -9.98
C MET A 183 -8.26 -10.78 -10.70
N ASP A 184 -9.47 -10.93 -10.16
CA ASP A 184 -10.58 -11.61 -10.80
C ASP A 184 -11.71 -10.64 -11.11
N PHE A 185 -11.83 -10.29 -12.39
CA PHE A 185 -12.86 -9.38 -12.89
C PHE A 185 -14.19 -10.07 -13.19
N ARG A 186 -14.38 -11.36 -12.84
CA ARG A 186 -15.68 -12.05 -12.92
C ARG A 186 -16.62 -11.62 -11.79
N THR A 187 -16.64 -10.32 -11.51
CA THR A 187 -17.51 -9.63 -10.56
C THR A 187 -18.24 -8.52 -11.29
N GLU A 188 -19.36 -8.08 -10.73
CA GLU A 188 -20.11 -6.96 -11.27
C GLU A 188 -19.29 -5.67 -11.26
N GLN A 189 -19.44 -4.90 -12.34
CA GLN A 189 -18.74 -3.62 -12.57
C GLN A 189 -19.69 -2.41 -12.42
N GLU A 190 -20.87 -2.60 -11.82
CA GLU A 190 -21.93 -1.58 -11.74
C GLU A 190 -21.47 -0.32 -10.99
N HIS A 191 -20.70 -0.50 -9.92
CA HIS A 191 -20.17 0.60 -9.10
C HIS A 191 -18.89 1.22 -9.65
N GLY A 192 -18.31 0.66 -10.72
CA GLY A 192 -17.01 1.05 -11.26
C GLY A 192 -16.09 -0.16 -11.43
N THR A 193 -14.78 0.10 -11.46
CA THR A 193 -13.81 -0.99 -11.60
C THR A 193 -13.78 -1.80 -10.31
N ALA A 194 -14.14 -3.09 -10.40
CA ALA A 194 -14.19 -3.99 -9.26
C ALA A 194 -13.57 -5.34 -9.60
N PHE A 195 -12.92 -5.98 -8.63
CA PHE A 195 -12.33 -7.30 -8.79
C PHE A 195 -12.15 -7.97 -7.43
N CYS A 196 -11.93 -9.28 -7.43
CA CYS A 196 -11.58 -10.01 -6.22
C CYS A 196 -10.13 -10.49 -6.22
N TYR A 197 -9.49 -10.45 -5.05
CA TYR A 197 -8.33 -11.29 -4.73
C TYR A 197 -8.81 -12.60 -4.10
N VAL A 198 -8.07 -13.68 -4.35
CA VAL A 198 -8.22 -14.94 -3.61
C VAL A 198 -6.84 -15.38 -3.17
N LEU A 199 -6.60 -15.41 -1.86
CA LEU A 199 -5.30 -15.70 -1.26
C LEU A 199 -5.40 -16.96 -0.37
N PRO A 200 -5.16 -18.16 -0.93
CA PRO A 200 -5.24 -19.40 -0.19
C PRO A 200 -4.09 -19.57 0.81
N PHE A 201 -4.43 -19.82 2.07
CA PHE A 201 -3.47 -20.15 3.12
C PHE A 201 -3.65 -21.56 3.69
N ALA A 202 -4.61 -22.32 3.16
CA ALA A 202 -4.80 -23.74 3.36
C ALA A 202 -5.68 -24.27 2.22
N GLY A 203 -5.64 -25.58 1.96
CA GLY A 203 -6.53 -26.19 0.97
C GLY A 203 -8.02 -25.95 1.27
N ASN A 204 -8.36 -25.70 2.54
CA ASN A 204 -9.71 -25.39 3.00
C ASN A 204 -9.87 -23.98 3.59
N GLY A 205 -8.93 -23.06 3.31
CA GLY A 205 -8.98 -21.70 3.85
C GLY A 205 -8.30 -20.66 2.97
N ALA A 206 -9.00 -19.55 2.73
CA ALA A 206 -8.50 -18.44 1.93
C ALA A 206 -9.03 -17.09 2.43
N LEU A 207 -8.27 -16.03 2.18
CA LEU A 207 -8.80 -14.67 2.18
C LEU A 207 -9.39 -14.38 0.80
N VAL A 208 -10.67 -14.03 0.75
CA VAL A 208 -11.36 -13.53 -0.44
C VAL A 208 -11.64 -12.05 -0.22
N GLU A 209 -11.04 -11.19 -1.03
CA GLU A 209 -11.14 -9.73 -0.87
C GLU A 209 -11.81 -9.12 -2.09
N TYR A 210 -12.95 -8.44 -1.88
CA TYR A 210 -13.66 -7.67 -2.90
C TYR A 210 -13.17 -6.22 -2.88
N THR A 211 -12.57 -5.79 -3.99
CA THR A 211 -11.86 -4.51 -4.12
C THR A 211 -12.47 -3.68 -5.23
N LEU A 212 -12.60 -2.36 -4.99
CA LEU A 212 -13.14 -1.43 -5.97
C LEU A 212 -12.31 -0.15 -6.08
N PHE A 213 -12.30 0.43 -7.28
CA PHE A 213 -11.78 1.77 -7.57
C PHE A 213 -12.95 2.71 -7.90
N THR A 214 -13.38 3.50 -6.92
CA THR A 214 -14.56 4.37 -7.08
C THR A 214 -14.35 5.74 -6.39
N PRO A 215 -15.13 6.77 -6.75
CA PRO A 215 -15.03 8.09 -6.10
C PRO A 215 -15.49 8.10 -4.62
N ALA A 216 -16.35 7.15 -4.24
CA ALA A 216 -16.96 7.06 -2.91
C ALA A 216 -17.12 5.60 -2.47
N LEU A 217 -17.11 5.38 -1.15
CA LEU A 217 -17.34 4.07 -0.55
C LEU A 217 -18.76 3.56 -0.87
N LEU A 218 -18.91 2.23 -0.97
CA LEU A 218 -20.22 1.60 -0.97
C LEU A 218 -20.82 1.55 0.44
N LYS A 219 -22.10 1.16 0.52
CA LYS A 219 -22.70 0.76 1.80
C LYS A 219 -22.15 -0.59 2.21
N GLU A 220 -22.21 -0.90 3.51
CA GLU A 220 -21.63 -2.14 4.03
C GLU A 220 -22.27 -3.40 3.40
N GLU A 221 -23.59 -3.33 3.16
CA GLU A 221 -24.38 -4.42 2.62
C GLU A 221 -23.95 -4.78 1.20
N ASP A 222 -23.60 -3.79 0.38
CA ASP A 222 -23.17 -3.98 -1.01
C ASP A 222 -21.85 -4.76 -1.08
N TYR A 223 -20.92 -4.55 -0.13
CA TYR A 223 -19.70 -5.37 -0.06
C TYR A 223 -20.00 -6.82 0.31
N ASN A 224 -20.91 -7.04 1.26
CA ASN A 224 -21.27 -8.38 1.71
C ASN A 224 -21.98 -9.16 0.59
N GLU A 225 -22.84 -8.50 -0.16
CA GLU A 225 -23.52 -9.08 -1.33
C GLU A 225 -22.51 -9.43 -2.43
N GLY A 226 -21.60 -8.51 -2.77
CA GLY A 226 -20.54 -8.76 -3.75
C GLY A 226 -19.63 -9.94 -3.38
N LEU A 227 -19.20 -10.01 -2.12
CA LEU A 227 -18.40 -11.13 -1.61
C LEU A 227 -19.18 -12.45 -1.64
N LYS A 228 -20.41 -12.46 -1.15
CA LYS A 228 -21.27 -13.65 -1.15
C LYS A 228 -21.44 -14.20 -2.56
N ARG A 229 -21.81 -13.31 -3.50
CA ARG A 229 -22.00 -13.67 -4.90
C ARG A 229 -20.73 -14.20 -5.52
N TYR A 230 -19.58 -13.58 -5.26
CA TYR A 230 -18.31 -14.06 -5.78
C TYR A 230 -17.96 -15.45 -5.22
N VAL A 231 -18.11 -15.67 -3.91
CA VAL A 231 -17.83 -16.96 -3.28
C VAL A 231 -18.78 -18.07 -3.79
N GLU A 232 -20.07 -17.78 -3.90
CA GLU A 232 -21.08 -18.77 -4.29
C GLU A 232 -21.10 -19.02 -5.80
N ASP A 233 -21.13 -17.97 -6.62
CA ASP A 233 -21.36 -18.10 -8.07
C ASP A 233 -20.06 -18.27 -8.85
N VAL A 234 -18.96 -17.63 -8.41
CA VAL A 234 -17.68 -17.64 -9.15
C VAL A 234 -16.75 -18.74 -8.63
N LEU A 235 -16.64 -18.90 -7.31
CA LEU A 235 -15.85 -19.97 -6.71
C LEU A 235 -16.64 -21.28 -6.55
N GLY A 236 -17.98 -21.25 -6.62
CA GLY A 236 -18.82 -22.44 -6.47
C GLY A 236 -18.86 -22.99 -5.04
N ILE A 237 -18.59 -22.16 -4.03
CA ILE A 237 -18.48 -22.56 -2.63
C ILE A 237 -19.73 -22.11 -1.88
N HIS A 238 -20.59 -23.06 -1.51
CA HIS A 238 -21.86 -22.76 -0.81
C HIS A 238 -21.85 -23.14 0.69
N ASP A 239 -20.89 -23.95 1.15
CA ASP A 239 -20.73 -24.34 2.55
C ASP A 239 -19.39 -23.84 3.08
N TYR A 240 -19.42 -22.66 3.70
CA TYR A 240 -18.25 -21.99 4.27
C TYR A 240 -18.60 -21.21 5.55
N GLU A 241 -17.60 -21.04 6.41
CA GLU A 241 -17.65 -20.18 7.58
C GLU A 241 -16.76 -18.96 7.37
N ILE A 242 -17.25 -17.76 7.67
CA ILE A 242 -16.45 -16.53 7.72
C ILE A 242 -15.80 -16.46 9.10
N SER A 243 -14.50 -16.75 9.17
CA SER A 243 -13.74 -16.81 10.42
C SER A 243 -13.13 -15.48 10.85
N ASP A 244 -12.97 -14.55 9.92
CA ASP A 244 -12.48 -13.19 10.17
C ASP A 244 -12.85 -12.27 9.00
N THR A 245 -12.82 -10.95 9.22
CA THR A 245 -13.10 -9.95 8.19
C THR A 245 -12.12 -8.79 8.27
N GLU A 246 -11.74 -8.24 7.11
CA GLU A 246 -10.95 -7.01 7.05
C GLU A 246 -11.61 -5.96 6.14
N PHE A 247 -11.33 -4.69 6.41
CA PHE A 247 -11.80 -3.57 5.60
C PHE A 247 -10.71 -2.52 5.49
N GLY A 248 -10.49 -2.00 4.29
CA GLY A 248 -9.45 -1.02 4.03
C GLY A 248 -9.87 0.03 3.02
N VAL A 249 -9.31 1.22 3.19
CA VAL A 249 -9.47 2.35 2.25
C VAL A 249 -8.10 2.96 2.02
N ILE A 250 -7.70 3.05 0.76
CA ILE A 250 -6.42 3.57 0.31
C ILE A 250 -6.70 4.66 -0.72
N PRO A 251 -6.17 5.88 -0.54
CA PRO A 251 -6.36 6.93 -1.52
C PRO A 251 -5.60 6.61 -2.81
N MET A 252 -6.29 6.76 -3.94
CA MET A 252 -5.73 6.69 -5.28
C MET A 252 -5.70 8.10 -5.87
N THR A 253 -4.53 8.74 -5.89
CA THR A 253 -4.43 10.16 -6.26
C THR A 253 -3.09 10.49 -6.90
N ASP A 254 -3.11 11.51 -7.77
CA ASP A 254 -1.93 12.21 -8.29
C ASP A 254 -1.69 13.53 -7.53
N TYR A 255 -2.27 13.70 -6.35
CA TYR A 255 -1.86 14.75 -5.45
C TYR A 255 -0.40 14.57 -5.02
N ARG A 256 0.40 15.64 -5.13
CA ARG A 256 1.79 15.64 -4.70
C ARG A 256 1.89 16.00 -3.23
N PHE A 257 1.94 14.98 -2.39
CA PHE A 257 2.20 15.14 -0.96
C PHE A 257 3.56 15.82 -0.72
N PRO A 258 3.63 16.89 0.08
CA PRO A 258 4.89 17.52 0.44
C PRO A 258 5.78 16.52 1.19
N PRO A 259 6.97 16.16 0.66
CA PRO A 259 7.81 15.14 1.29
C PRO A 259 8.42 15.62 2.61
N ALA A 260 8.58 16.94 2.77
CA ALA A 260 9.08 17.54 3.98
C ALA A 260 8.59 18.98 4.13
N GLN A 261 8.52 19.44 5.37
CA GLN A 261 8.35 20.84 5.76
C GLN A 261 9.38 21.14 6.86
N ASN A 262 10.44 21.87 6.53
CA ASN A 262 11.59 22.10 7.41
C ASN A 262 12.19 20.78 7.93
N LYS A 263 12.11 20.52 9.25
CA LYS A 263 12.59 19.28 9.87
C LYS A 263 11.48 18.26 10.15
N ILE A 264 10.28 18.47 9.58
CA ILE A 264 9.24 17.45 9.49
C ILE A 264 9.40 16.73 8.16
N ILE A 265 9.59 15.42 8.20
CA ILE A 265 9.69 14.54 7.03
C ILE A 265 8.43 13.68 6.99
N ASN A 266 7.63 13.82 5.94
CA ASN A 266 6.44 13.00 5.78
C ASN A 266 6.81 11.63 5.20
N ILE A 267 6.21 10.58 5.74
CA ILE A 267 6.43 9.18 5.34
C ILE A 267 5.10 8.46 5.13
N GLY A 268 5.12 7.31 4.45
CA GLY A 268 3.90 6.56 4.16
C GLY A 268 2.96 7.32 3.23
N THR A 269 1.65 7.16 3.42
CA THR A 269 0.65 7.88 2.61
C THR A 269 0.80 9.40 2.75
N ALA A 270 1.06 9.91 3.96
CA ALA A 270 1.31 11.34 4.18
C ALA A 270 2.55 11.87 3.42
N GLY A 271 3.52 11.00 3.16
CA GLY A 271 4.73 11.28 2.37
C GLY A 271 4.64 10.93 0.88
N GLY A 272 3.50 10.41 0.41
CA GLY A 272 3.31 10.01 -0.99
C GLY A 272 3.92 8.65 -1.36
N GLN A 273 4.13 7.73 -0.42
CA GLN A 273 4.59 6.35 -0.68
C GLN A 273 3.44 5.38 -1.03
N THR A 274 2.27 5.88 -1.41
CA THR A 274 1.16 5.06 -1.94
C THR A 274 1.16 5.21 -3.46
N LYS A 275 1.15 4.09 -4.21
CA LYS A 275 1.07 4.12 -5.67
C LYS A 275 -0.26 4.73 -6.11
N GLY A 276 -0.20 5.89 -6.77
CA GLY A 276 -1.38 6.71 -7.05
C GLY A 276 -2.49 5.99 -7.81
N SER A 277 -2.15 5.04 -8.68
CA SER A 277 -3.11 4.34 -9.54
C SER A 277 -3.49 2.92 -9.12
N SER A 278 -2.94 2.39 -8.02
CA SER A 278 -3.18 0.99 -7.62
C SER A 278 -3.06 0.71 -6.13
N GLY A 279 -2.86 1.74 -5.30
CA GLY A 279 -2.86 1.64 -3.83
C GLY A 279 -1.72 0.84 -3.20
N TYR A 280 -0.87 0.17 -3.98
CA TYR A 280 0.31 -0.53 -3.45
C TYR A 280 1.19 0.43 -2.66
N THR A 281 1.37 0.13 -1.37
CA THR A 281 1.99 1.05 -0.41
C THR A 281 3.16 0.40 0.35
N PHE A 282 3.03 -0.87 0.75
CA PHE A 282 4.03 -1.56 1.57
C PHE A 282 5.43 -1.53 0.94
N TYR A 283 5.55 -1.93 -0.32
CA TYR A 283 6.82 -1.94 -1.06
C TYR A 283 7.50 -0.56 -1.06
N PHE A 284 6.76 0.48 -1.44
CA PHE A 284 7.28 1.84 -1.49
C PHE A 284 7.66 2.39 -0.12
N ILE A 285 6.94 2.03 0.94
CA ILE A 285 7.34 2.34 2.32
C ILE A 285 8.70 1.71 2.65
N GLN A 286 8.93 0.45 2.26
CA GLN A 286 10.20 -0.22 2.55
C GLN A 286 11.37 0.44 1.83
N GLN A 287 11.22 0.67 0.53
CA GLN A 287 12.25 1.34 -0.28
C GLN A 287 12.53 2.75 0.24
N HIS A 288 11.48 3.50 0.60
CA HIS A 288 11.62 4.84 1.15
C HIS A 288 12.30 4.84 2.52
N SER A 289 11.88 3.96 3.44
CA SER A 289 12.45 3.86 4.79
C SER A 289 13.94 3.52 4.75
N LYS A 290 14.31 2.54 3.92
CA LYS A 290 15.71 2.16 3.69
C LYS A 290 16.55 3.35 3.21
N ALA A 291 16.11 4.00 2.13
CA ALA A 291 16.83 5.14 1.55
C ALA A 291 16.96 6.32 2.52
N LEU A 292 15.90 6.58 3.31
CA LEU A 292 15.89 7.66 4.30
C LEU A 292 16.89 7.41 5.42
N VAL A 293 16.97 6.18 5.93
CA VAL A 293 17.93 5.80 6.96
C VAL A 293 19.36 5.80 6.43
N GLU A 294 19.61 5.27 5.23
CA GLU A 294 20.93 5.31 4.59
C GLU A 294 21.45 6.75 4.46
N SER A 295 20.58 7.66 4.04
CA SER A 295 20.87 9.09 3.92
C SER A 295 21.14 9.75 5.27
N LEU A 296 20.31 9.46 6.27
CA LEU A 296 20.45 9.96 7.63
C LEU A 296 21.78 9.50 8.26
N VAL A 297 22.14 8.22 8.10
CA VAL A 297 23.40 7.65 8.61
C VAL A 297 24.61 8.28 7.91
N LYS A 298 24.54 8.48 6.59
CA LYS A 298 25.67 9.00 5.81
C LYS A 298 25.89 10.51 6.01
N THR A 299 24.82 11.28 6.18
CA THR A 299 24.89 12.76 6.08
C THR A 299 24.37 13.49 7.31
N GLY A 300 23.77 12.78 8.26
CA GLY A 300 23.05 13.38 9.38
C GLY A 300 21.72 14.04 8.98
N LYS A 301 21.32 13.95 7.70
CA LYS A 301 20.10 14.56 7.16
C LYS A 301 19.21 13.51 6.49
N PRO A 302 17.91 13.47 6.82
CA PRO A 302 16.97 12.54 6.20
C PRO A 302 16.48 13.08 4.84
N PHE A 303 17.03 12.56 3.74
CA PHE A 303 16.52 12.86 2.39
C PHE A 303 16.48 11.62 1.52
N THR A 304 15.54 11.57 0.57
CA THR A 304 15.42 10.51 -0.44
C THR A 304 15.49 11.08 -1.86
N ALA A 305 15.92 10.24 -2.80
CA ALA A 305 15.89 10.61 -4.21
C ALA A 305 14.44 10.73 -4.71
N LYS A 306 14.19 11.67 -5.62
CA LYS A 306 12.86 11.83 -6.23
C LYS A 306 12.60 10.71 -7.21
N THR A 307 11.41 10.11 -7.12
CA THR A 307 10.89 9.22 -8.17
C THR A 307 10.84 9.97 -9.51
N PRO A 308 11.24 9.34 -10.63
CA PRO A 308 11.17 9.98 -11.92
C PRO A 308 9.75 10.50 -12.24
N PRO A 309 9.60 11.74 -12.75
CA PRO A 309 8.30 12.40 -12.89
C PRO A 309 7.36 11.68 -13.85
N ARG A 310 7.88 10.86 -14.77
CA ARG A 310 7.09 10.08 -15.72
C ARG A 310 6.15 9.07 -15.05
N PHE A 311 6.54 8.46 -13.94
CA PHE A 311 5.68 7.50 -13.24
C PHE A 311 4.44 8.16 -12.66
N HIS A 312 4.62 9.37 -12.13
CA HIS A 312 3.51 10.20 -11.69
C HIS A 312 2.59 10.59 -12.85
N PHE A 313 3.17 10.94 -14.01
CA PHE A 313 2.37 11.20 -15.21
C PHE A 313 1.54 9.97 -15.64
N TYR A 314 2.12 8.77 -15.61
CA TYR A 314 1.37 7.55 -15.92
C TYR A 314 0.24 7.30 -14.92
N ASP A 315 0.46 7.57 -13.64
CA ASP A 315 -0.58 7.50 -12.61
C ASP A 315 -1.71 8.50 -12.89
N SER A 316 -1.40 9.77 -13.19
CA SER A 316 -2.39 10.79 -13.56
C SER A 316 -3.23 10.39 -14.78
N VAL A 317 -2.61 9.81 -15.81
CA VAL A 317 -3.33 9.36 -17.01
C VAL A 317 -4.31 8.24 -16.67
N LEU A 318 -3.89 7.23 -15.91
CA LEU A 318 -4.77 6.13 -15.52
C LEU A 318 -5.91 6.62 -14.59
N LEU A 319 -5.60 7.48 -13.62
CA LEU A 319 -6.59 8.07 -12.73
C LEU A 319 -7.63 8.91 -13.48
N HIS A 320 -7.19 9.69 -14.47
CA HIS A 320 -8.10 10.43 -15.33
C HIS A 320 -9.08 9.51 -16.06
N ILE A 321 -8.58 8.40 -16.60
CA ILE A 321 -9.41 7.43 -17.33
C ILE A 321 -10.45 6.81 -16.40
N LEU A 322 -10.02 6.33 -15.23
CA LEU A 322 -10.88 5.68 -14.24
C LEU A 322 -11.91 6.64 -13.65
N GLN A 323 -11.51 7.85 -13.26
CA GLN A 323 -12.39 8.83 -12.63
C GLN A 323 -13.46 9.35 -13.60
N ASN A 324 -13.11 9.53 -14.87
CA ASN A 324 -14.05 9.98 -15.91
C ASN A 324 -14.73 8.82 -16.65
N ASN A 325 -14.50 7.58 -16.23
CA ASN A 325 -15.02 6.36 -16.85
C ASN A 325 -14.91 6.33 -18.38
N THR A 326 -13.79 6.83 -18.92
CA THR A 326 -13.58 6.92 -20.38
C THR A 326 -13.17 5.60 -21.01
N LEU A 327 -12.74 4.65 -20.18
CA LEU A 327 -12.48 3.26 -20.52
C LEU A 327 -12.62 2.44 -19.24
N ALA A 328 -13.35 1.32 -19.31
CA ALA A 328 -13.59 0.47 -18.15
C ALA A 328 -12.28 -0.16 -17.63
N GLY A 329 -12.07 -0.15 -16.32
CA GLY A 329 -10.81 -0.62 -15.72
C GLY A 329 -10.55 -2.11 -15.96
N ASN A 330 -11.60 -2.94 -15.95
CA ASN A 330 -11.49 -4.35 -16.31
C ASN A 330 -10.85 -4.56 -17.70
N VAL A 331 -11.17 -3.71 -18.69
CA VAL A 331 -10.57 -3.73 -20.03
C VAL A 331 -9.09 -3.32 -19.97
N ILE A 332 -8.74 -2.31 -19.18
CA ILE A 332 -7.37 -1.82 -19.03
C ILE A 332 -6.47 -2.91 -18.44
N PHE A 333 -6.84 -3.44 -17.28
CA PHE A 333 -6.04 -4.46 -16.58
C PHE A 333 -6.01 -5.78 -17.35
N SER A 334 -7.12 -6.18 -17.96
CA SER A 334 -7.17 -7.36 -18.84
C SER A 334 -6.19 -7.23 -20.00
N THR A 335 -6.22 -6.09 -20.70
CA THR A 335 -5.30 -5.83 -21.82
C THR A 335 -3.84 -5.88 -21.35
N LEU A 336 -3.55 -5.27 -20.19
CA LEU A 336 -2.22 -5.20 -19.60
C LEU A 336 -1.64 -6.60 -19.35
N PHE A 337 -2.35 -7.47 -18.63
CA PHE A 337 -1.87 -8.82 -18.29
C PHE A 337 -2.01 -9.84 -19.43
N GLN A 338 -2.94 -9.62 -20.37
CA GLN A 338 -3.08 -10.47 -21.55
C GLN A 338 -1.90 -10.28 -22.51
N LYS A 339 -1.54 -9.02 -22.82
CA LYS A 339 -0.56 -8.69 -23.87
C LYS A 339 0.88 -8.56 -23.38
N ASN A 340 1.13 -8.53 -22.07
CA ASN A 340 2.47 -8.37 -21.52
C ASN A 340 2.87 -9.55 -20.62
N LYS A 341 4.18 -9.71 -20.40
CA LYS A 341 4.69 -10.62 -19.37
C LYS A 341 4.36 -10.03 -18.00
N ALA A 342 3.88 -10.85 -17.07
CA ALA A 342 3.52 -10.38 -15.72
C ALA A 342 4.69 -9.68 -15.03
N ALA A 343 5.91 -10.24 -15.12
CA ALA A 343 7.11 -9.62 -14.55
C ALA A 343 7.40 -8.22 -15.12
N ASP A 344 7.14 -7.95 -16.42
CA ASP A 344 7.30 -6.61 -17.00
C ASP A 344 6.27 -5.64 -16.40
N VAL A 345 5.02 -6.08 -16.23
CA VAL A 345 3.93 -5.31 -15.61
C VAL A 345 4.23 -5.00 -14.15
N LEU A 346 4.65 -6.00 -13.35
CA LEU A 346 5.01 -5.81 -11.95
C LEU A 346 6.21 -4.88 -11.77
N THR A 347 7.19 -4.95 -12.68
CA THR A 347 8.33 -4.01 -12.70
C THR A 347 7.88 -2.58 -12.98
N PHE A 348 6.94 -2.40 -13.91
CA PHE A 348 6.34 -1.09 -14.20
C PHE A 348 5.54 -0.55 -13.00
N LEU A 349 4.73 -1.40 -12.36
CA LEU A 349 3.94 -1.03 -11.17
C LEU A 349 4.82 -0.66 -9.97
N ASN A 350 6.02 -1.25 -9.83
CA ASN A 350 7.02 -0.87 -8.83
C ASN A 350 7.80 0.41 -9.14
N ASN A 351 7.53 1.08 -10.26
CA ASN A 351 8.31 2.22 -10.76
C ASN A 351 9.79 1.86 -11.05
N GLU A 352 10.07 0.62 -11.46
CA GLU A 352 11.42 0.10 -11.72
C GLU A 352 11.71 -0.11 -13.21
N SER A 353 10.73 0.12 -14.07
CA SER A 353 10.87 -0.07 -15.51
C SER A 353 11.77 0.98 -16.16
N SER A 354 12.39 0.59 -17.27
CA SER A 354 13.02 1.51 -18.21
C SER A 354 12.00 2.11 -19.19
N LEU A 355 12.34 3.24 -19.82
CA LEU A 355 11.51 3.87 -20.85
C LEU A 355 11.12 2.91 -21.98
N GLN A 356 12.02 2.00 -22.37
CA GLN A 356 11.74 1.02 -23.42
C GLN A 356 10.67 0.00 -22.99
N GLN A 357 10.74 -0.48 -21.75
CA GLN A 357 9.72 -1.37 -21.18
C GLN A 357 8.37 -0.65 -21.05
N GLU A 358 8.40 0.61 -20.60
CA GLU A 358 7.23 1.48 -20.48
C GLU A 358 6.54 1.67 -21.84
N LEU A 359 7.28 2.01 -22.90
CA LEU A 359 6.73 2.17 -24.26
C LEU A 359 6.09 0.88 -24.79
N LYS A 360 6.70 -0.27 -24.52
CA LYS A 360 6.13 -1.58 -24.91
C LYS A 360 4.81 -1.84 -24.19
N ILE A 361 4.75 -1.57 -22.89
CA ILE A 361 3.53 -1.74 -22.10
C ILE A 361 2.44 -0.77 -22.57
N ILE A 362 2.76 0.52 -22.67
CA ILE A 362 1.80 1.57 -23.03
C ILE A 362 1.25 1.34 -24.45
N SER A 363 2.09 0.91 -25.40
CA SER A 363 1.65 0.63 -26.78
C SER A 363 0.70 -0.57 -26.90
N SER A 364 0.57 -1.41 -25.87
CA SER A 364 -0.39 -2.52 -25.84
C SER A 364 -1.81 -2.07 -25.46
N LEU A 365 -1.95 -0.91 -24.80
CA LEU A 365 -3.21 -0.36 -24.29
C LEU A 365 -3.99 0.38 -25.37
N PRO A 366 -5.33 0.56 -25.23
CA PRO A 366 -6.13 1.30 -26.19
C PRO A 366 -5.63 2.75 -26.37
N THR A 367 -5.09 3.04 -27.55
CA THR A 367 -4.35 4.29 -27.80
C THR A 367 -5.21 5.55 -27.61
N MET A 368 -6.43 5.58 -28.14
CA MET A 368 -7.24 6.80 -28.16
C MET A 368 -7.68 7.29 -26.77
N PRO A 369 -8.23 6.45 -25.87
CA PRO A 369 -8.51 6.87 -24.49
C PRO A 369 -7.27 7.40 -23.76
N PHE A 370 -6.15 6.69 -23.87
CA PHE A 370 -4.90 7.07 -23.20
C PHE A 370 -4.29 8.36 -23.75
N LEU A 371 -4.34 8.59 -25.07
CA LEU A 371 -3.86 9.84 -25.67
C LEU A 371 -4.72 11.04 -25.25
N LYS A 372 -6.05 10.89 -25.22
CA LYS A 372 -6.95 11.96 -24.76
C LYS A 372 -6.68 12.32 -23.30
N ALA A 373 -6.54 11.32 -22.44
CA ALA A 373 -6.18 11.49 -21.04
C ALA A 373 -4.80 12.13 -20.88
N ALA A 374 -3.80 11.67 -21.62
CA ALA A 374 -2.45 12.24 -21.65
C ALA A 374 -2.48 13.73 -22.03
N ALA A 375 -3.18 14.11 -23.10
CA ALA A 375 -3.27 15.52 -23.51
C ALA A 375 -3.90 16.42 -22.43
N LYS A 376 -4.91 15.93 -21.70
CA LYS A 376 -5.53 16.66 -20.58
C LYS A 376 -4.59 16.83 -19.39
N ASN A 377 -3.70 15.86 -19.14
CA ASN A 377 -2.74 15.88 -18.05
C ASN A 377 -1.41 16.57 -18.38
N SER A 378 -1.03 16.68 -19.67
CA SER A 378 0.21 17.34 -20.12
C SER A 378 0.11 18.86 -20.25
N LEU A 379 -1.10 19.42 -20.35
CA LEU A 379 -1.34 20.86 -20.49
C LEU A 379 -1.41 21.59 -19.13
N GLY A 380 -0.57 21.20 -18.16
CA GLY A 380 -0.64 21.68 -16.78
C GLY A 380 0.72 21.92 -16.14
#